data_AF-A0A352DT92-F1
#
_entry.id   AF-A0A352DT92-F1
#
_cell.length_a   1.000
_cell.length_b   1.000
_cell.length_c   1.000
_cell.angle_alpha   90.00
_cell.angle_beta   90.00
_cell.angle_gamma   90.00
#
_symmetry.space_group_name_H-M   'P 1'
#
loop_
_entity.id
_entity.type
_entity.pdbx_description
1 polymer ?
#
loop_
_entity_poly.entity_id
_entity_poly.type
_entity_poly.pdbx_seq_one_letter_code
_entity_poly.pdbx_strand_id
1 'polypeptide(L)'
;TFGGRAAIDAGPWLQAVHRAAHRAGFGRDGRYRPVDVIDIVFAGDTFDWLTSAMWTRESRPWHAGSAVVHDHARVRRVSVTRARSLLAGLARWVRRGLPVPRADRIGRPRIEDRIRVPVRVAFLSGDRDASLDDLAPEAARFGCSIGSVWGDEILEVRHGDEWDPLCVRPSPSARALERCPTLRESIAVDLVARFGGHLLESGHDRGFVGRLVFAIGAVEPILIPAVLAGLMNGHGATGAGGRPTPIDHWRRAVDAWYHVACRHPPSHGLGCCPLDALAATLGAVESPLAGAPRDAPAGLIDLLSGWSAGRSRRSAGGAPPRRVVVLGHAAAVDVVPGHERIDAVICLGPPGLGRSAGAVAPAGTADGALAARSVTGRLEPTGRYSWEPLWDECSQVRTPLEGSGRDGWFVDAA
;
A
#
# COMPACT_ATOMS: atom_id res chain seq x y z
N THR A 1 5.47 -15.63 4.08
CA THR A 1 5.62 -14.19 4.40
C THR A 1 6.81 -14.00 5.32
N PHE A 2 7.56 -12.91 5.12
CA PHE A 2 8.81 -12.63 5.86
C PHE A 2 8.59 -12.14 7.29
N GLY A 3 7.41 -11.61 7.63
CA GLY A 3 7.09 -11.20 9.00
C GLY A 3 7.16 -12.37 10.00
N GLY A 4 7.43 -12.07 11.27
CA GLY A 4 7.47 -13.04 12.36
C GLY A 4 6.12 -13.75 12.64
N ARG A 5 6.08 -14.60 13.67
CA ARG A 5 4.87 -15.36 14.07
C ARG A 5 3.78 -14.50 14.74
N ALA A 6 4.06 -13.24 15.05
CA ALA A 6 3.13 -12.36 15.75
C ALA A 6 1.87 -12.10 14.89
N ALA A 7 0.71 -12.20 15.53
CA ALA A 7 -0.55 -11.74 14.95
C ALA A 7 -0.50 -10.22 14.77
N ILE A 8 -1.21 -9.70 13.77
CA ILE A 8 -1.39 -8.26 13.61
C ILE A 8 -2.25 -7.77 14.78
N ASP A 9 -1.77 -6.79 15.55
CA ASP A 9 -2.64 -6.09 16.50
C ASP A 9 -3.56 -5.14 15.71
N ALA A 10 -4.82 -5.54 15.57
CA ALA A 10 -5.83 -4.78 14.85
C ALA A 10 -6.49 -3.69 15.71
N GLY A 11 -6.23 -3.67 17.02
CA GLY A 11 -6.87 -2.75 17.97
C GLY A 11 -6.74 -1.28 17.56
N PRO A 12 -5.52 -0.77 17.31
CA PRO A 12 -5.30 0.62 16.92
C PRO A 12 -6.04 1.02 15.64
N TRP A 13 -6.01 0.14 14.63
CA TRP A 13 -6.69 0.39 13.34
C TRP A 13 -8.22 0.40 13.50
N LEU A 14 -8.79 -0.56 14.22
CA LEU A 14 -10.23 -0.61 14.50
C LEU A 14 -10.68 0.63 15.30
N GLN A 15 -9.86 1.10 16.24
CA GLN A 15 -10.14 2.34 16.96
C GLN A 15 -10.06 3.57 16.05
N ALA A 16 -9.12 3.62 15.11
CA ALA A 16 -9.00 4.71 14.14
C ALA A 16 -10.25 4.79 13.25
N VAL A 17 -10.75 3.66 12.74
CA VAL A 17 -12.02 3.60 11.99
C VAL A 17 -13.19 4.08 12.84
N HIS A 18 -13.25 3.67 14.12
CA HIS A 18 -14.29 4.13 15.04
C HIS A 18 -14.25 5.65 15.27
N ARG A 19 -13.06 6.23 15.45
CA ARG A 19 -12.87 7.69 15.52
C ARG A 19 -13.26 8.38 14.23
N ALA A 20 -12.92 7.82 13.08
CA ALA A 20 -13.28 8.37 11.77
C ALA A 20 -14.80 8.41 11.58
N ALA A 21 -15.52 7.33 11.91
CA ALA A 21 -16.97 7.29 11.84
C ALA A 21 -17.63 8.34 12.75
N HIS A 22 -17.12 8.53 13.96
CA HIS A 22 -17.60 9.58 14.86
C HIS A 22 -17.36 10.98 14.29
N ARG A 23 -16.16 11.25 13.75
CA ARG A 23 -15.83 12.55 13.13
C ARG A 23 -16.67 12.84 11.89
N ALA A 24 -16.91 11.82 11.05
CA ALA A 24 -17.72 11.95 9.85
C ALA A 24 -19.17 12.35 10.12
N GLY A 25 -19.68 12.08 11.33
CA GLY A 25 -21.01 12.52 11.74
C GLY A 25 -21.13 14.03 12.01
N PHE A 26 -20.02 14.77 12.13
CA PHE A 26 -20.08 16.22 12.31
C PHE A 26 -20.31 16.94 10.97
N GLY A 27 -21.46 17.58 10.86
CA GLY A 27 -21.79 18.43 9.71
C GLY A 27 -21.07 19.78 9.72
N ARG A 28 -21.17 20.51 8.61
CA ARG A 28 -20.61 21.86 8.47
C ARG A 28 -21.24 22.87 9.44
N ASP A 29 -22.45 22.60 9.92
CA ASP A 29 -23.16 23.39 10.93
C ASP A 29 -22.69 23.10 12.36
N GLY A 30 -21.68 22.23 12.53
CA GLY A 30 -21.15 21.81 13.82
C GLY A 30 -22.05 20.83 14.58
N ARG A 31 -23.18 20.43 14.00
CA ARG A 31 -24.08 19.44 14.60
C ARG A 31 -23.62 18.03 14.24
N TYR A 32 -23.67 17.16 15.22
CA TYR A 32 -23.44 15.74 15.06
C TYR A 32 -24.72 15.03 14.63
N ARG A 33 -24.63 14.26 13.56
CA ARG A 33 -25.60 13.28 13.09
C ARG A 33 -24.84 11.99 12.79
N PRO A 34 -25.19 10.85 13.41
CA PRO A 34 -24.56 9.59 13.08
C PRO A 34 -24.62 9.33 11.58
N VAL A 35 -23.54 8.80 11.02
CA VAL A 35 -23.53 8.35 9.62
C VAL A 35 -24.50 7.16 9.45
N ASP A 36 -25.18 7.10 8.31
CA ASP A 36 -26.22 6.09 8.05
C ASP A 36 -25.64 4.71 7.75
N VAL A 37 -24.47 4.67 7.11
CA VAL A 37 -23.73 3.45 6.74
C VAL A 37 -22.24 3.74 6.71
N ILE A 38 -21.42 2.72 6.92
CA ILE A 38 -19.96 2.79 6.79
C ILE A 38 -19.53 1.73 5.79
N ASP A 39 -18.97 2.17 4.67
CA ASP A 39 -18.29 1.32 3.71
C ASP A 39 -16.77 1.35 3.99
N ILE A 40 -16.20 0.19 4.29
CA ILE A 40 -14.76 -0.01 4.45
C ILE A 40 -14.26 -0.68 3.18
N VAL A 41 -13.47 0.05 2.40
CA VAL A 41 -12.91 -0.45 1.13
C VAL A 41 -11.40 -0.63 1.29
N PHE A 42 -10.94 -1.87 1.15
CA PHE A 42 -9.52 -2.21 1.06
C PHE A 42 -9.10 -2.13 -0.40
N ALA A 43 -8.67 -0.95 -0.82
CA ALA A 43 -8.35 -0.63 -2.21
C ALA A 43 -6.87 -0.85 -2.54
N GLY A 44 -6.34 -2.05 -2.33
CA GLY A 44 -4.91 -2.30 -2.45
C GLY A 44 -4.57 -3.78 -2.34
N ASP A 45 -3.30 -4.09 -2.62
CA ASP A 45 -2.58 -5.33 -2.31
C ASP A 45 -2.62 -5.68 -0.81
N THR A 46 -3.83 -5.88 -0.29
CA THR A 46 -4.19 -5.97 1.12
C THR A 46 -3.39 -7.05 1.83
N PHE A 47 -3.15 -8.15 1.11
CA PHE A 47 -2.40 -9.26 1.66
C PHE A 47 -0.97 -9.41 1.09
N ASP A 48 -0.64 -8.69 0.01
CA ASP A 48 0.61 -8.78 -0.76
C ASP A 48 1.19 -10.21 -0.77
N TRP A 49 0.58 -11.09 -1.57
CA TRP A 49 0.99 -12.50 -1.59
C TRP A 49 2.29 -12.72 -2.34
N LEU A 50 2.67 -11.80 -3.24
CA LEU A 50 3.86 -11.92 -4.07
C LEU A 50 5.17 -11.72 -3.32
N THR A 51 5.19 -10.90 -2.27
CA THR A 51 6.40 -10.74 -1.43
C THR A 51 6.56 -11.85 -0.38
N SER A 52 5.93 -13.01 -0.58
CA SER A 52 6.07 -14.14 0.33
C SER A 52 7.37 -14.91 0.13
N ALA A 53 8.05 -15.25 1.24
CA ALA A 53 9.17 -16.19 1.27
C ALA A 53 8.89 -17.59 0.66
N MET A 54 7.63 -17.90 0.33
CA MET A 54 7.32 -19.13 -0.41
C MET A 54 7.94 -19.12 -1.81
N TRP A 55 7.95 -17.95 -2.45
CA TRP A 55 8.33 -17.79 -3.84
C TRP A 55 9.84 -17.66 -4.05
N THR A 56 10.63 -17.76 -2.98
CA THR A 56 12.10 -17.83 -3.08
C THR A 56 12.58 -19.21 -3.55
N ARG A 57 11.68 -20.20 -3.57
CA ARG A 57 11.90 -21.56 -4.08
C ARG A 57 11.92 -21.57 -5.61
N GLU A 58 11.88 -22.75 -6.23
CA GLU A 58 11.81 -22.88 -7.69
C GLU A 58 10.44 -22.49 -8.27
N SER A 59 9.35 -22.76 -7.53
CA SER A 59 7.99 -22.38 -7.93
C SER A 59 7.79 -20.86 -8.02
N ARG A 60 7.00 -20.41 -9.00
CA ARG A 60 6.54 -19.02 -9.11
C ARG A 60 5.02 -18.91 -9.14
N PRO A 61 4.47 -17.75 -8.73
CA PRO A 61 3.02 -17.50 -8.77
C PRO A 61 2.38 -17.63 -10.15
N TRP A 62 3.17 -17.46 -11.21
CA TRP A 62 2.75 -17.49 -12.61
C TRP A 62 3.07 -18.80 -13.34
N HIS A 63 3.75 -19.74 -12.68
CA HIS A 63 3.92 -21.10 -13.21
C HIS A 63 2.59 -21.88 -13.09
N ALA A 64 2.47 -22.95 -13.86
CA ALA A 64 1.33 -23.86 -13.77
C ALA A 64 1.63 -25.10 -12.92
N GLY A 65 0.57 -25.84 -12.60
CA GLY A 65 0.66 -27.14 -11.92
C GLY A 65 0.13 -27.14 -10.49
N SER A 66 -0.13 -28.33 -9.98
CA SER A 66 -0.73 -28.56 -8.66
C SER A 66 0.14 -28.07 -7.50
N ALA A 67 1.47 -28.10 -7.65
CA ALA A 67 2.39 -27.58 -6.65
C ALA A 67 2.22 -26.07 -6.44
N VAL A 68 2.07 -25.30 -7.51
CA VAL A 68 1.86 -23.85 -7.46
C VAL A 68 0.52 -23.51 -6.82
N VAL A 69 -0.54 -24.27 -7.15
CA VAL A 69 -1.86 -24.14 -6.52
C VAL A 69 -1.77 -24.40 -5.00
N HIS A 70 -1.01 -25.43 -4.59
CA HIS A 70 -0.77 -25.72 -3.18
C HIS A 70 0.00 -24.58 -2.47
N ASP A 71 1.04 -24.04 -3.10
CA ASP A 71 1.83 -22.94 -2.57
C ASP A 71 0.98 -21.67 -2.43
N HIS A 72 0.15 -21.34 -3.41
CA HIS A 72 -0.84 -20.26 -3.31
C HIS A 72 -1.78 -20.45 -2.12
N ALA A 73 -2.42 -21.62 -2.00
CA ALA A 73 -3.32 -21.92 -0.90
C ALA A 73 -2.62 -21.78 0.47
N ARG A 74 -1.34 -22.19 0.55
CA ARG A 74 -0.52 -22.06 1.75
C ARG A 74 -0.20 -20.60 2.08
N VAL A 75 0.17 -19.78 1.10
CA VAL A 75 0.40 -18.34 1.29
C VAL A 75 -0.88 -17.65 1.78
N ARG A 76 -2.02 -17.88 1.11
CA ARG A 76 -3.33 -17.34 1.51
C ARG A 76 -3.70 -17.71 2.95
N ARG A 77 -3.60 -19.00 3.29
CA ARG A 77 -3.92 -19.49 4.64
C ARG A 77 -3.07 -18.80 5.72
N VAL A 78 -1.76 -18.65 5.48
CA VAL A 78 -0.87 -17.97 6.42
C VAL A 78 -1.24 -16.49 6.56
N SER A 79 -1.51 -15.80 5.45
CA SER A 79 -1.91 -14.38 5.48
C SER A 79 -3.23 -14.16 6.22
N VAL A 80 -4.26 -14.96 5.93
CA VAL A 80 -5.55 -14.91 6.65
C VAL A 80 -5.39 -15.22 8.14
N THR A 81 -4.55 -16.20 8.48
CA THR A 81 -4.28 -16.53 9.90
C THR A 81 -3.67 -15.35 10.64
N ARG A 82 -2.73 -14.62 10.01
CA ARG A 82 -2.10 -13.43 10.61
C ARG A 82 -3.06 -12.25 10.73
N ALA A 83 -3.97 -12.11 9.77
CA ALA A 83 -5.01 -11.09 9.75
C ALA A 83 -6.26 -11.47 10.58
N ARG A 84 -6.26 -12.62 11.28
CA ARG A 84 -7.45 -13.16 11.96
C ARG A 84 -8.10 -12.17 12.93
N SER A 85 -7.30 -11.43 13.70
CA SER A 85 -7.80 -10.42 14.66
C SER A 85 -8.58 -9.31 13.95
N LEU A 86 -8.02 -8.76 12.87
CA LEU A 86 -8.63 -7.74 12.02
C LEU A 86 -9.92 -8.28 11.37
N LEU A 87 -9.82 -9.44 10.70
CA LEU A 87 -10.96 -10.07 10.02
C LEU A 87 -12.09 -10.42 10.99
N ALA A 88 -11.78 -10.86 12.21
CA ALA A 88 -12.78 -11.11 13.25
C ALA A 88 -13.45 -9.82 13.73
N GLY A 89 -12.70 -8.73 13.84
CA GLY A 89 -13.23 -7.38 14.14
C GLY A 89 -14.17 -6.89 13.05
N LEU A 90 -13.76 -6.98 11.79
CA LEU A 90 -14.55 -6.61 10.62
C LEU A 90 -15.83 -7.45 10.53
N ALA A 91 -15.73 -8.78 10.62
CA ALA A 91 -16.88 -9.66 10.57
C ALA A 91 -17.87 -9.40 11.73
N ARG A 92 -17.38 -8.96 12.90
CA ARG A 92 -18.24 -8.51 14.00
C ARG A 92 -19.01 -7.24 13.64
N TRP A 93 -18.35 -6.26 13.01
CA TRP A 93 -18.99 -5.03 12.57
C TRP A 93 -19.98 -5.25 11.44
N VAL A 94 -19.64 -6.07 10.45
CA VAL A 94 -20.57 -6.43 9.37
C VAL A 94 -21.85 -7.05 9.94
N ARG A 95 -21.73 -7.96 10.92
CA ARG A 95 -22.90 -8.62 11.52
C ARG A 95 -23.70 -7.76 12.50
N ARG A 96 -23.07 -6.86 13.24
CA ARG A 96 -23.69 -6.17 14.41
C ARG A 96 -23.74 -4.65 14.29
N GLY A 97 -23.12 -4.09 13.26
CA GLY A 97 -22.88 -2.67 13.12
C GLY A 97 -21.80 -2.12 14.07
N LEU A 98 -21.27 -0.97 13.69
CA LEU A 98 -20.34 -0.17 14.51
C LEU A 98 -21.15 0.66 15.53
N PRO A 99 -20.85 0.59 16.83
CA PRO A 99 -21.55 1.41 17.81
C PRO A 99 -21.04 2.86 17.73
N VAL A 100 -21.93 3.82 17.47
CA VAL A 100 -21.59 5.25 17.48
C VAL A 100 -22.54 6.01 18.43
N PRO A 101 -22.14 7.16 18.98
CA PRO A 101 -23.02 8.00 19.79
C PRO A 101 -24.32 8.33 19.05
N ARG A 102 -25.45 8.36 19.75
CA ARG A 102 -26.68 8.96 19.23
C ARG A 102 -26.59 10.48 19.32
N ALA A 103 -27.17 11.20 18.37
CA ALA A 103 -27.36 12.64 18.49
C ALA A 103 -28.51 12.98 19.44
N ASP A 104 -28.34 13.99 20.27
CA ASP A 104 -29.44 14.59 21.02
C ASP A 104 -30.26 15.58 20.16
N ARG A 105 -31.29 16.17 20.78
CA ARG A 105 -32.20 17.13 20.15
C ARG A 105 -31.54 18.43 19.66
N ILE A 106 -30.32 18.75 20.12
CA ILE A 106 -29.55 19.92 19.65
C ILE A 106 -28.35 19.53 18.77
N GLY A 107 -28.21 18.23 18.44
CA GLY A 107 -27.15 17.71 17.58
C GLY A 107 -25.82 17.49 18.31
N ARG A 108 -25.83 17.15 19.60
CA ARG A 108 -24.61 16.73 20.33
C ARG A 108 -24.54 15.20 20.46
N PRO A 109 -23.34 14.60 20.37
CA PRO A 109 -23.18 13.17 20.60
C PRO A 109 -23.40 12.81 22.08
N ARG A 110 -24.21 11.79 22.34
CA ARG A 110 -24.38 11.18 23.67
C ARG A 110 -23.52 9.93 23.78
N ILE A 111 -22.49 9.96 24.62
CA ILE A 111 -21.48 8.89 24.68
C ILE A 111 -22.07 7.62 25.31
N GLU A 112 -23.01 7.80 26.23
CA GLU A 112 -23.70 6.77 27.00
C GLU A 112 -24.81 6.10 26.19
N ASP A 113 -25.40 6.80 25.21
CA ASP A 113 -26.47 6.30 24.35
C ASP A 113 -25.96 6.05 22.93
N ARG A 114 -25.82 4.77 22.55
CA ARG A 114 -25.20 4.37 21.29
C ARG A 114 -26.21 3.71 20.36
N ILE A 115 -26.11 4.03 19.08
CA ILE A 115 -26.77 3.30 18.01
C ILE A 115 -25.78 2.45 17.22
N ARG A 116 -26.28 1.44 16.50
CA ARG A 116 -25.47 0.58 15.64
C ARG A 116 -25.64 1.04 14.19
N VAL A 117 -24.54 1.45 13.58
CA VAL A 117 -24.49 1.82 12.16
C VAL A 117 -24.07 0.59 11.35
N PRO A 118 -24.80 0.22 10.28
CA PRO A 118 -24.40 -0.85 9.37
C PRO A 118 -22.98 -0.64 8.81
N VAL A 119 -22.22 -1.73 8.73
CA VAL A 119 -20.88 -1.72 8.13
C VAL A 119 -20.84 -2.70 6.97
N ARG A 120 -20.31 -2.25 5.84
CA ARG A 120 -20.04 -3.06 4.66
C ARG A 120 -18.54 -3.07 4.43
N VAL A 121 -18.01 -4.22 4.02
CA VAL A 121 -16.58 -4.39 3.79
C VAL A 121 -16.38 -4.92 2.38
N ALA A 122 -15.58 -4.22 1.60
CA ALA A 122 -15.18 -4.62 0.26
C ALA A 122 -13.65 -4.73 0.19
N PHE A 123 -13.15 -5.80 -0.41
CA PHE A 123 -11.75 -5.93 -0.78
C PHE A 123 -11.63 -5.79 -2.30
N LEU A 124 -10.69 -4.95 -2.74
CA LEU A 124 -10.37 -4.83 -4.15
C LEU A 124 -9.11 -5.63 -4.44
N SER A 125 -9.21 -6.59 -5.36
CA SER A 125 -8.08 -7.41 -5.80
C SER A 125 -7.08 -6.52 -6.55
N GLY A 126 -5.82 -6.53 -6.11
CA GLY A 126 -4.71 -5.85 -6.77
C GLY A 126 -3.82 -6.79 -7.58
N ASP A 127 -2.74 -6.27 -8.17
CA ASP A 127 -1.81 -7.11 -8.93
C ASP A 127 -1.09 -8.12 -8.04
N ARG A 128 -0.83 -7.78 -6.77
CA ARG A 128 -0.06 -8.62 -5.83
C ARG A 128 -0.87 -9.59 -4.99
N ASP A 129 -2.18 -9.45 -5.02
CA ASP A 129 -3.10 -10.43 -4.46
C ASP A 129 -4.23 -10.77 -5.44
N ALA A 130 -3.97 -10.70 -6.75
CA ALA A 130 -4.94 -10.91 -7.83
C ALA A 130 -5.80 -12.18 -7.69
N SER A 131 -5.29 -13.21 -7.01
CA SER A 131 -6.04 -14.42 -6.73
C SER A 131 -7.01 -14.30 -5.54
N LEU A 132 -7.26 -13.08 -5.07
CA LEU A 132 -8.20 -12.75 -4.00
C LEU A 132 -9.64 -12.95 -4.48
N ASP A 133 -9.88 -12.75 -5.77
CA ASP A 133 -11.15 -13.06 -6.44
C ASP A 133 -11.58 -14.52 -6.22
N ASP A 134 -10.64 -15.46 -6.14
CA ASP A 134 -10.93 -16.87 -5.84
C ASP A 134 -11.59 -17.07 -4.47
N LEU A 135 -11.43 -16.11 -3.55
CA LEU A 135 -11.96 -16.15 -2.19
C LEU A 135 -13.31 -15.43 -2.05
N ALA A 136 -13.88 -14.93 -3.15
CA ALA A 136 -15.14 -14.19 -3.12
C ALA A 136 -16.31 -15.00 -2.49
N PRO A 137 -16.48 -16.32 -2.80
CA PRO A 137 -17.54 -17.11 -2.16
C PRO A 137 -17.36 -17.23 -0.64
N GLU A 138 -16.13 -17.40 -0.15
CA GLU A 138 -15.83 -17.46 1.27
C GLU A 138 -16.04 -16.11 1.96
N ALA A 139 -15.59 -15.02 1.33
CA ALA A 139 -15.76 -13.66 1.85
C ALA A 139 -17.24 -13.30 2.01
N ALA A 140 -18.08 -13.69 1.04
CA ALA A 140 -19.52 -13.48 1.07
C ALA A 140 -20.20 -14.12 2.30
N ARG A 141 -19.70 -15.27 2.77
CA ARG A 141 -20.20 -15.94 4.00
C ARG A 141 -19.96 -15.11 5.26
N PHE A 142 -19.00 -14.18 5.22
CA PHE A 142 -18.72 -13.23 6.30
C PHE A 142 -19.38 -11.87 6.07
N GLY A 143 -20.15 -11.71 4.99
CA GLY A 143 -20.79 -10.46 4.59
C GLY A 143 -19.82 -9.42 3.99
N CYS A 144 -18.66 -9.89 3.52
CA CYS A 144 -17.70 -9.07 2.78
C CYS A 144 -17.86 -9.31 1.27
N SER A 145 -17.57 -8.30 0.46
CA SER A 145 -17.44 -8.45 -0.99
C SER A 145 -15.99 -8.42 -1.43
N ILE A 146 -15.71 -9.08 -2.56
CA ILE A 146 -14.43 -9.02 -3.28
C ILE A 146 -14.74 -8.68 -4.73
N GLY A 147 -13.94 -7.81 -5.33
CA GLY A 147 -14.01 -7.49 -6.75
C GLY A 147 -12.84 -6.64 -7.21
N SER A 148 -12.90 -6.13 -8.43
CA SER A 148 -11.89 -5.21 -8.98
C SER A 148 -12.27 -3.73 -8.86
N VAL A 149 -13.55 -3.45 -8.57
CA VAL A 149 -14.11 -2.11 -8.45
C VAL A 149 -15.12 -2.08 -7.31
N TRP A 150 -15.11 -1.00 -6.54
CA TRP A 150 -16.18 -0.64 -5.61
C TRP A 150 -16.69 0.75 -5.99
N GLY A 151 -17.99 0.99 -5.92
CA GLY A 151 -18.49 2.34 -6.15
C GLY A 151 -19.97 2.49 -5.87
N ASP A 152 -20.39 3.76 -5.82
CA ASP A 152 -21.78 4.21 -5.73
C ASP A 152 -22.08 5.25 -6.82
N GLU A 153 -23.11 6.08 -6.63
CA GLU A 153 -23.51 7.10 -7.60
C GLU A 153 -22.50 8.26 -7.75
N ILE A 154 -21.55 8.41 -6.81
CA ILE A 154 -20.68 9.60 -6.66
C ILE A 154 -19.20 9.20 -6.61
N LEU A 155 -18.88 8.02 -6.06
CA LEU A 155 -17.52 7.58 -5.80
C LEU A 155 -17.26 6.23 -6.46
N GLU A 156 -16.14 6.13 -7.16
CA GLU A 156 -15.62 4.87 -7.67
C GLU A 156 -14.22 4.65 -7.12
N VAL A 157 -13.92 3.43 -6.69
CA VAL A 157 -12.65 3.03 -6.10
C VAL A 157 -12.19 1.83 -6.90
N ARG A 158 -10.99 1.93 -7.45
CA ARG A 158 -10.39 0.89 -8.28
C ARG A 158 -8.97 0.66 -7.81
N HIS A 159 -8.47 -0.56 -8.04
CA HIS A 159 -7.05 -0.79 -7.82
C HIS A 159 -6.25 -0.08 -8.90
N GLY A 160 -5.11 0.53 -8.54
CA GLY A 160 -4.38 1.38 -9.48
C GLY A 160 -3.69 0.61 -10.61
N ASP A 161 -3.51 -0.71 -10.46
CA ASP A 161 -2.63 -1.55 -11.26
C ASP A 161 -3.06 -1.60 -12.73
N GLU A 162 -4.35 -1.43 -12.98
CA GLU A 162 -4.89 -1.30 -14.33
C GLU A 162 -4.34 -0.08 -15.10
N TRP A 163 -3.76 0.90 -14.39
CA TRP A 163 -3.07 2.06 -14.94
C TRP A 163 -1.57 2.08 -14.63
N ASP A 164 -1.01 1.04 -14.02
CA ASP A 164 0.44 0.91 -13.88
C ASP A 164 1.01 0.24 -15.15
N PRO A 165 1.86 0.92 -15.93
CA PRO A 165 2.49 0.30 -17.10
C PRO A 165 3.38 -0.90 -16.75
N LEU A 166 3.79 -1.05 -15.49
CA LEU A 166 4.53 -2.20 -14.98
C LEU A 166 3.63 -3.40 -14.67
N CYS A 167 2.31 -3.21 -14.60
CA CYS A 167 1.31 -4.24 -14.30
C CYS A 167 0.57 -4.76 -15.54
N VAL A 168 0.93 -4.29 -16.74
CA VAL A 168 0.28 -4.73 -17.99
C VAL A 168 0.52 -6.22 -18.22
N ARG A 169 -0.57 -6.98 -18.21
CA ARG A 169 -0.59 -8.40 -18.55
C ARG A 169 -0.82 -8.57 -20.05
N PRO A 170 -0.08 -9.46 -20.72
CA PRO A 170 -0.36 -9.79 -22.10
C PRO A 170 -1.66 -10.60 -22.15
N SER A 171 -2.45 -10.44 -23.22
CA SER A 171 -3.61 -11.32 -23.44
C SER A 171 -3.16 -12.78 -23.34
N PRO A 172 -3.91 -13.64 -22.62
CA PRO A 172 -3.54 -15.03 -22.47
C PRO A 172 -3.44 -15.68 -23.86
N SER A 173 -2.23 -16.04 -24.27
CA SER A 173 -2.06 -16.85 -25.48
C SER A 173 -2.49 -18.28 -25.16
N ALA A 174 -3.38 -18.85 -25.98
CA ALA A 174 -3.93 -20.20 -25.79
C ALA A 174 -2.88 -21.34 -25.83
N ARG A 175 -1.59 -21.03 -26.00
CA ARG A 175 -0.49 -22.00 -26.16
C ARG A 175 0.49 -22.03 -24.98
N ALA A 176 0.42 -21.08 -24.05
CA ALA A 176 1.35 -21.04 -22.93
C ALA A 176 0.72 -21.75 -21.71
N LEU A 177 1.31 -22.86 -21.29
CA LEU A 177 0.94 -23.53 -20.03
C LEU A 177 1.24 -22.62 -18.83
N GLU A 178 2.25 -21.77 -18.95
CA GLU A 178 2.65 -20.78 -17.93
C GLU A 178 2.41 -19.37 -18.45
N ARG A 179 2.01 -18.44 -17.58
CA ARG A 179 1.84 -17.05 -17.98
C ARG A 179 3.14 -16.28 -17.79
N CYS A 180 3.39 -15.30 -18.66
CA CYS A 180 4.46 -14.33 -18.44
C CYS A 180 4.12 -13.48 -17.19
N PRO A 181 5.06 -13.24 -16.25
CA PRO A 181 4.84 -12.29 -15.17
C PRO A 181 4.80 -10.86 -15.71
N THR A 182 4.07 -9.98 -15.02
CA THR A 182 4.24 -8.55 -15.20
C THR A 182 5.59 -8.11 -14.64
N LEU A 183 6.07 -6.94 -15.07
CA LEU A 183 7.31 -6.38 -14.54
C LEU A 183 7.18 -6.13 -13.02
N ARG A 184 6.01 -5.68 -12.56
CA ARG A 184 5.71 -5.52 -11.12
C ARG A 184 5.78 -6.85 -10.36
N GLU A 185 5.20 -7.91 -10.91
CA GLU A 185 5.25 -9.26 -10.32
C GLU A 185 6.68 -9.81 -10.26
N SER A 186 7.45 -9.62 -11.33
CA SER A 186 8.87 -10.01 -11.38
C SER A 186 9.69 -9.27 -10.33
N ILE A 187 9.50 -7.95 -10.16
CA ILE A 187 10.18 -7.18 -9.12
C ILE A 187 9.78 -7.67 -7.73
N ALA A 188 8.49 -7.89 -7.47
CA ALA A 188 8.01 -8.34 -6.17
C ALA A 188 8.58 -9.72 -5.78
N VAL A 189 8.63 -10.66 -6.73
CA VAL A 189 9.01 -12.05 -6.47
C VAL A 189 10.51 -12.29 -6.70
N ASP A 190 11.01 -12.01 -7.91
CA ASP A 190 12.36 -12.38 -8.31
C ASP A 190 13.43 -11.43 -7.76
N LEU A 191 13.06 -10.21 -7.37
CA LEU A 191 13.95 -9.28 -6.69
C LEU A 191 13.63 -9.20 -5.18
N VAL A 192 12.47 -8.65 -4.80
CA VAL A 192 12.18 -8.28 -3.41
C VAL A 192 12.06 -9.50 -2.50
N ALA A 193 11.26 -10.51 -2.86
CA ALA A 193 11.14 -11.72 -2.05
C ALA A 193 12.46 -12.48 -1.99
N ARG A 194 13.16 -12.65 -3.12
CA ARG A 194 14.47 -13.32 -3.15
C ARG A 194 15.53 -12.61 -2.31
N PHE A 195 15.59 -11.28 -2.37
CA PHE A 195 16.45 -10.48 -1.50
C PHE A 195 16.16 -10.77 -0.01
N GLY A 196 14.89 -10.76 0.39
CA GLY A 196 14.49 -11.14 1.74
C GLY A 196 14.93 -12.56 2.11
N GLY A 197 14.83 -13.51 1.18
CA GLY A 197 15.32 -14.89 1.35
C GLY A 197 16.81 -14.94 1.66
N HIS A 198 17.63 -14.25 0.86
CA HIS A 198 19.09 -14.21 1.04
C HIS A 198 19.50 -13.54 2.35
N LEU A 199 18.78 -12.52 2.81
CA LEU A 199 19.04 -11.93 4.12
C LEU A 199 18.77 -12.93 5.26
N LEU A 200 17.68 -13.70 5.18
CA LEU A 200 17.40 -14.75 6.17
C LEU A 200 18.46 -15.86 6.16
N GLU A 201 18.88 -16.30 4.98
CA GLU A 201 19.96 -17.30 4.81
C GLU A 201 21.29 -16.81 5.38
N SER A 202 21.53 -15.50 5.30
CA SER A 202 22.73 -14.84 5.84
C SER A 202 22.64 -14.56 7.35
N GLY A 203 21.55 -14.98 8.01
CA GLY A 203 21.37 -14.91 9.45
C GLY A 203 20.78 -13.60 9.97
N HIS A 204 20.21 -12.76 9.12
CA HIS A 204 19.50 -11.55 9.57
C HIS A 204 18.20 -11.89 10.31
N ASP A 205 17.84 -11.04 11.28
CA ASP A 205 16.61 -11.22 12.06
C ASP A 205 15.35 -11.18 11.16
N ARG A 206 14.40 -12.08 11.43
CA ARG A 206 13.14 -12.18 10.68
C ARG A 206 12.27 -10.93 10.82
N GLY A 207 12.26 -10.30 12.00
CA GLY A 207 11.53 -9.06 12.22
C GLY A 207 12.09 -7.93 11.35
N PHE A 208 13.41 -7.77 11.32
CA PHE A 208 14.10 -6.84 10.43
C PHE A 208 13.80 -7.12 8.95
N VAL A 209 14.04 -8.35 8.47
CA VAL A 209 13.79 -8.71 7.06
C VAL A 209 12.33 -8.50 6.69
N GLY A 210 11.39 -8.87 7.57
CA GLY A 210 9.97 -8.66 7.35
C GLY A 210 9.58 -7.19 7.18
N ARG A 211 10.10 -6.30 8.04
CA ARG A 211 9.87 -4.85 7.90
C ARG A 211 10.49 -4.28 6.64
N LEU A 212 11.70 -4.75 6.30
CA LEU A 212 12.41 -4.28 5.12
C LEU A 212 11.69 -4.67 3.83
N VAL A 213 11.34 -5.95 3.67
CA VAL A 213 10.59 -6.46 2.51
C VAL A 213 9.24 -5.76 2.38
N PHE A 214 8.53 -5.54 3.50
CA PHE A 214 7.28 -4.80 3.49
C PHE A 214 7.47 -3.36 3.00
N ALA A 215 8.46 -2.64 3.54
CA ALA A 215 8.68 -1.24 3.19
C ALA A 215 9.09 -1.04 1.72
N ILE A 216 9.99 -1.88 1.18
CA ILE A 216 10.39 -1.77 -0.23
C ILE A 216 9.33 -2.35 -1.18
N GLY A 217 8.54 -3.33 -0.72
CA GLY A 217 7.39 -3.82 -1.45
C GLY A 217 6.36 -2.70 -1.60
N ALA A 218 6.05 -1.94 -0.55
CA ALA A 218 4.97 -0.96 -0.55
C ALA A 218 5.20 0.30 -1.41
N VAL A 219 6.35 0.44 -2.07
CA VAL A 219 6.68 1.64 -2.86
C VAL A 219 6.89 1.33 -4.34
N GLU A 220 6.83 2.38 -5.16
CA GLU A 220 7.22 2.30 -6.57
C GLU A 220 8.68 1.85 -6.73
N PRO A 221 9.00 1.00 -7.72
CA PRO A 221 10.35 0.47 -7.92
C PRO A 221 11.44 1.55 -7.93
N ILE A 222 11.16 2.71 -8.52
CA ILE A 222 12.10 3.84 -8.58
C ILE A 222 12.42 4.44 -7.19
N LEU A 223 11.54 4.26 -6.20
CA LEU A 223 11.70 4.76 -4.84
C LEU A 223 12.39 3.75 -3.90
N ILE A 224 12.52 2.48 -4.31
CA ILE A 224 13.13 1.43 -3.49
C ILE A 224 14.54 1.82 -3.00
N PRO A 225 15.45 2.35 -3.84
CA PRO A 225 16.80 2.72 -3.39
C PRO A 225 16.78 3.72 -2.23
N ALA A 226 15.91 4.73 -2.29
CA ALA A 226 15.80 5.75 -1.25
C ALA A 226 15.25 5.19 0.07
N VAL A 227 14.21 4.34 -0.02
CA VAL A 227 13.65 3.64 1.15
C VAL A 227 14.68 2.72 1.79
N LEU A 228 15.39 1.94 0.96
CA LEU A 228 16.45 1.05 1.40
C LEU A 228 17.58 1.82 2.11
N ALA A 229 18.07 2.91 1.51
CA ALA A 229 19.09 3.77 2.11
C ALA A 229 18.65 4.33 3.47
N GLY A 230 17.42 4.85 3.56
CA GLY A 230 16.86 5.37 4.80
C GLY A 230 16.78 4.33 5.91
N LEU A 231 16.32 3.11 5.58
CA LEU A 231 16.23 2.01 6.54
C LEU A 231 17.60 1.49 7.00
N MET A 232 18.59 1.48 6.10
CA MET A 232 19.96 1.04 6.41
C MET A 232 20.70 2.05 7.29
N ASN A 233 20.50 3.35 7.08
CA ASN A 233 21.09 4.39 7.92
C ASN A 233 20.61 4.30 9.39
N GLY A 234 19.39 3.81 9.61
CA GLY A 234 18.83 3.62 10.96
C GLY A 234 19.28 2.35 11.69
N HIS A 235 19.82 1.34 10.98
CA HIS A 235 20.15 0.03 11.57
C HIS A 235 21.65 -0.16 11.90
N GLY A 236 22.48 0.86 11.73
CA GLY A 236 23.93 0.76 11.97
C GLY A 236 24.59 -0.11 10.90
N ALA A 237 25.07 0.51 9.82
CA ALA A 237 25.67 -0.14 8.66
C ALA A 237 27.06 -0.77 8.91
N THR A 238 27.33 -1.26 10.12
CA THR A 238 28.63 -1.87 10.44
C THR A 238 28.56 -3.38 10.31
N GLY A 239 29.08 -3.89 9.19
CA GLY A 239 29.48 -5.29 9.05
C GLY A 239 30.63 -5.61 10.00
N ALA A 240 30.32 -5.83 11.27
CA ALA A 240 31.30 -6.38 12.21
C ALA A 240 31.58 -7.84 11.80
N GLY A 241 32.79 -8.11 11.29
CA GLY A 241 33.27 -9.47 11.02
C GLY A 241 33.26 -9.95 9.56
N GLY A 242 33.31 -9.05 8.57
CA GLY A 242 33.50 -9.43 7.16
C GLY A 242 32.29 -10.08 6.48
N ARG A 243 31.10 -10.04 7.11
CA ARG A 243 29.86 -10.47 6.48
C ARG A 243 29.39 -9.42 5.46
N PRO A 244 28.82 -9.84 4.31
CA PRO A 244 28.26 -8.90 3.35
C PRO A 244 27.16 -8.05 4.00
N THR A 245 27.12 -6.79 3.66
CA THR A 245 26.07 -5.88 4.13
C THR A 245 24.74 -6.19 3.43
N PRO A 246 23.60 -5.76 3.99
CA PRO A 246 22.32 -5.82 3.28
C PRO A 246 22.35 -5.13 1.91
N ILE A 247 23.18 -4.08 1.74
CA ILE A 247 23.36 -3.41 0.45
C ILE A 247 24.07 -4.33 -0.56
N ASP A 248 25.07 -5.10 -0.12
CA ASP A 248 25.73 -6.08 -0.98
C ASP A 248 24.77 -7.20 -1.40
N HIS A 249 23.90 -7.64 -0.48
CA HIS A 249 22.83 -8.59 -0.80
C HIS A 249 21.82 -8.02 -1.80
N TRP A 250 21.47 -6.73 -1.65
CA TRP A 250 20.57 -6.05 -2.56
C TRP A 250 21.16 -5.95 -3.96
N ARG A 251 22.41 -5.47 -4.10
CA ARG A 251 23.10 -5.37 -5.40
C ARG A 251 23.13 -6.71 -6.13
N ARG A 252 23.52 -7.78 -5.43
CA ARG A 252 23.49 -9.15 -6.00
C ARG A 252 22.09 -9.60 -6.40
N ALA A 253 21.06 -9.23 -5.63
CA ALA A 253 19.69 -9.56 -5.96
C ALA A 253 19.21 -8.80 -7.21
N VAL A 254 19.61 -7.52 -7.38
CA VAL A 254 19.34 -6.73 -8.60
C VAL A 254 20.01 -7.37 -9.81
N ASP A 255 21.29 -7.72 -9.71
CA ASP A 255 22.02 -8.37 -10.82
C ASP A 255 21.38 -9.72 -11.20
N ALA A 256 21.06 -10.55 -10.21
CA ALA A 256 20.40 -11.84 -10.42
C ALA A 256 19.02 -11.68 -11.07
N TRP A 257 18.21 -10.74 -10.57
CA TRP A 257 16.91 -10.41 -11.14
C TRP A 257 17.04 -9.95 -12.58
N TYR A 258 17.94 -9.00 -12.86
CA TYR A 258 18.17 -8.47 -14.20
C TYR A 258 18.56 -9.57 -15.18
N HIS A 259 19.47 -10.48 -14.80
CA HIS A 259 19.83 -11.63 -15.63
C HIS A 259 18.68 -12.61 -15.91
N VAL A 260 17.74 -12.77 -14.98
CA VAL A 260 16.53 -13.57 -15.21
C VAL A 260 15.57 -12.82 -16.12
N ALA A 261 15.31 -11.54 -15.85
CA ALA A 261 14.43 -10.69 -16.64
C ALA A 261 14.90 -10.55 -18.09
N CYS A 262 16.20 -10.47 -18.36
CA CYS A 262 16.71 -10.46 -19.74
C CYS A 262 16.49 -11.80 -20.47
N ARG A 263 16.54 -12.93 -19.76
CA ARG A 263 16.32 -14.26 -20.34
C ARG A 263 14.84 -14.56 -20.55
N HIS A 264 14.00 -14.09 -19.63
CA HIS A 264 12.56 -14.27 -19.65
C HIS A 264 11.89 -12.90 -19.40
N PRO A 265 11.80 -12.05 -20.43
CA PRO A 265 11.29 -10.69 -20.29
C PRO A 265 9.89 -10.66 -19.70
N PRO A 266 9.69 -9.98 -18.55
CA PRO A 266 8.36 -9.78 -18.00
C PRO A 266 7.57 -8.81 -18.90
N SER A 267 6.24 -8.91 -18.85
CA SER A 267 5.37 -8.02 -19.60
C SER A 267 5.29 -6.63 -18.97
N HIS A 268 5.23 -5.62 -19.84
CA HIS A 268 5.02 -4.22 -19.46
C HIS A 268 4.38 -3.45 -20.63
N GLY A 269 3.73 -2.33 -20.32
CA GLY A 269 3.08 -1.43 -21.28
C GLY A 269 4.00 -0.33 -21.82
N LEU A 270 5.27 -0.30 -21.40
CA LEU A 270 6.22 0.72 -21.82
C LEU A 270 6.66 0.52 -23.28
N GLY A 271 6.77 1.62 -24.02
CA GLY A 271 7.14 1.63 -25.44
C GLY A 271 8.62 1.29 -25.72
N CYS A 272 9.43 1.14 -24.68
CA CYS A 272 10.81 0.67 -24.73
C CYS A 272 11.06 -0.33 -23.60
N CYS A 273 12.12 -1.12 -23.71
CA CYS A 273 12.55 -2.03 -22.65
C CYS A 273 13.04 -1.22 -21.43
N PRO A 274 12.43 -1.35 -20.25
CA PRO A 274 12.80 -0.59 -19.05
C PRO A 274 13.89 -1.27 -18.22
N LEU A 275 14.28 -2.51 -18.54
CA LEU A 275 15.06 -3.37 -17.66
C LEU A 275 16.42 -2.78 -17.30
N ASP A 276 17.16 -2.24 -18.28
CA ASP A 276 18.49 -1.66 -18.06
C ASP A 276 18.42 -0.43 -17.14
N ALA A 277 17.51 0.49 -17.46
CA ALA A 277 17.32 1.72 -16.69
C ALA A 277 16.85 1.43 -15.26
N LEU A 278 15.95 0.44 -15.11
CA LEU A 278 15.43 0.05 -13.81
C LEU A 278 16.51 -0.68 -12.99
N ALA A 279 17.26 -1.61 -13.56
CA ALA A 279 18.37 -2.27 -12.87
C ALA A 279 19.44 -1.28 -12.40
N ALA A 280 19.83 -0.34 -13.27
CA ALA A 280 20.78 0.72 -12.92
C ALA A 280 20.26 1.59 -11.76
N THR A 281 18.98 1.96 -11.81
CA THR A 281 18.34 2.74 -10.73
C THR A 281 18.29 1.96 -9.42
N LEU A 282 17.85 0.70 -9.46
CA LEU A 282 17.75 -0.16 -8.29
C LEU A 282 19.13 -0.42 -7.66
N GLY A 283 20.20 -0.50 -8.45
CA GLY A 283 21.57 -0.67 -7.97
C GLY A 283 22.17 0.56 -7.25
N ALA A 284 21.59 1.75 -7.43
CA ALA A 284 22.14 3.04 -6.97
C ALA A 284 21.79 3.42 -5.51
N VAL A 285 21.74 2.45 -4.58
CA VAL A 285 21.29 2.64 -3.19
C VAL A 285 22.12 3.65 -2.38
N GLU A 286 23.42 3.75 -2.64
CA GLU A 286 24.35 4.56 -1.83
C GLU A 286 24.43 6.04 -2.25
N SER A 287 23.79 6.42 -3.36
CA SER A 287 23.81 7.80 -3.86
C SER A 287 22.39 8.30 -4.08
N PRO A 288 21.57 8.51 -3.02
CA PRO A 288 20.17 8.82 -3.21
C PRO A 288 19.99 10.19 -3.90
N LEU A 289 20.92 11.14 -3.71
CA LEU A 289 20.82 12.52 -4.22
C LEU A 289 22.17 13.24 -4.50
N ALA A 290 23.34 12.61 -4.32
CA ALA A 290 24.65 13.27 -4.54
C ALA A 290 25.22 13.10 -5.96
N GLY A 291 24.48 12.41 -6.82
CA GLY A 291 24.88 12.11 -8.18
C GLY A 291 24.01 10.97 -8.66
N ALA A 292 22.77 11.29 -9.06
CA ALA A 292 22.17 10.54 -10.14
C ALA A 292 23.27 10.44 -11.22
N PRO A 293 23.57 9.26 -11.77
CA PRO A 293 24.38 9.21 -12.98
C PRO A 293 23.78 10.25 -13.92
N ARG A 294 24.56 11.21 -14.43
CA ARG A 294 24.05 12.18 -15.42
C ARG A 294 23.40 11.45 -16.62
N ASP A 295 23.62 10.14 -16.72
CA ASP A 295 23.18 9.22 -17.75
C ASP A 295 22.17 8.14 -17.29
N ALA A 296 21.72 8.09 -16.03
CA ALA A 296 20.57 7.27 -15.61
C ALA A 296 19.32 8.17 -15.60
N PRO A 297 18.29 7.82 -16.36
CA PRO A 297 17.87 8.73 -17.39
C PRO A 297 16.77 9.62 -16.84
N ALA A 298 16.92 10.93 -17.04
CA ALA A 298 15.77 11.83 -17.19
C ALA A 298 14.69 11.12 -18.02
N GLY A 299 15.09 10.37 -19.05
CA GLY A 299 14.27 9.44 -19.82
C GLY A 299 13.44 8.39 -19.07
N LEU A 300 13.81 7.82 -17.91
CA LEU A 300 12.92 6.87 -17.18
C LEU A 300 11.85 7.61 -16.39
N ILE A 301 12.24 8.69 -15.70
CA ILE A 301 11.29 9.58 -15.04
C ILE A 301 10.38 10.22 -16.08
N ASP A 302 10.90 10.65 -17.23
CA ASP A 302 10.17 11.18 -18.38
C ASP A 302 9.37 10.10 -19.13
N LEU A 303 9.77 8.83 -19.09
CA LEU A 303 9.00 7.72 -19.66
C LEU A 303 7.78 7.42 -18.77
N LEU A 304 7.97 7.38 -17.45
CA LEU A 304 6.90 7.19 -16.47
C LEU A 304 6.00 8.44 -16.38
N SER A 305 6.58 9.65 -16.46
CA SER A 305 5.88 10.93 -16.41
C SER A 305 5.27 11.33 -17.76
N GLY A 306 5.90 10.98 -18.88
CA GLY A 306 5.43 11.28 -20.23
C GLY A 306 4.30 10.36 -20.68
N TRP A 307 4.28 9.12 -20.18
CA TRP A 307 3.09 8.26 -20.30
C TRP A 307 1.91 8.81 -19.50
N SER A 308 2.21 9.45 -18.36
CA SER A 308 1.22 10.19 -17.58
C SER A 308 0.64 11.40 -18.33
N ALA A 309 1.24 11.91 -19.43
CA ALA A 309 0.75 13.12 -20.12
C ALA A 309 -0.06 12.83 -21.41
N GLY A 310 -0.32 11.55 -21.71
CA GLY A 310 -0.78 11.09 -23.02
C GLY A 310 -2.30 10.96 -23.18
N ARG A 311 -2.95 12.01 -23.71
CA ARG A 311 -4.29 12.11 -24.36
C ARG A 311 -5.48 12.44 -23.45
N SER A 312 -5.89 13.72 -23.51
CA SER A 312 -7.29 14.11 -23.32
C SER A 312 -7.74 15.05 -24.45
N ARG A 313 -8.67 14.57 -25.29
CA ARG A 313 -9.50 15.43 -26.16
C ARG A 313 -10.74 15.79 -25.34
N ARG A 314 -10.92 17.08 -25.05
CA ARG A 314 -12.10 17.59 -24.35
C ARG A 314 -13.35 17.45 -25.21
N SER A 315 -14.38 16.79 -24.68
CA SER A 315 -15.77 16.95 -25.14
C SER A 315 -16.52 17.82 -24.13
N ALA A 316 -17.13 18.89 -24.63
CA ALA A 316 -17.93 19.83 -23.86
C ALA A 316 -19.41 19.40 -23.84
N GLY A 317 -20.07 19.52 -22.69
CA GLY A 317 -21.54 19.67 -22.61
C GLY A 317 -22.28 18.71 -21.68
N GLY A 318 -22.98 19.29 -20.69
CA GLY A 318 -24.04 18.67 -19.88
C GLY A 318 -23.57 17.98 -18.60
N ALA A 319 -24.04 18.45 -17.43
CA ALA A 319 -23.66 17.92 -16.11
C ALA A 319 -24.58 16.77 -15.63
N PRO A 320 -24.01 15.58 -15.39
CA PRO A 320 -24.48 14.61 -14.39
C PRO A 320 -23.32 14.25 -13.41
N PRO A 321 -23.44 13.26 -12.49
CA PRO A 321 -22.75 13.26 -11.19
C PRO A 321 -21.22 13.19 -11.29
N ARG A 322 -20.58 13.84 -10.31
CA ARG A 322 -19.13 13.87 -10.14
C ARG A 322 -18.65 12.46 -9.85
N ARG A 323 -17.83 11.87 -10.71
CA ARG A 323 -17.12 10.62 -10.40
C ARG A 323 -15.74 10.96 -9.86
N VAL A 324 -15.51 10.64 -8.60
CA VAL A 324 -14.16 10.65 -8.00
C VAL A 324 -13.62 9.23 -8.12
N VAL A 325 -12.43 9.07 -8.69
CA VAL A 325 -11.75 7.76 -8.75
C VAL A 325 -10.66 7.72 -7.69
N VAL A 326 -10.69 6.71 -6.83
CA VAL A 326 -9.69 6.55 -5.78
C VAL A 326 -8.80 5.35 -6.06
N LEU A 327 -7.49 5.57 -6.05
CA LEU A 327 -6.47 4.60 -6.43
C LEU A 327 -5.65 4.12 -5.22
N GLY A 328 -5.39 2.82 -5.20
CA GLY A 328 -4.52 2.18 -4.21
C GLY A 328 -3.04 2.59 -4.26
N HIS A 329 -2.58 3.11 -5.40
CA HIS A 329 -1.23 3.63 -5.60
C HIS A 329 -1.24 4.95 -6.39
N ALA A 330 -0.09 5.61 -6.49
CA ALA A 330 0.04 6.79 -7.33
C ALA A 330 -0.24 6.43 -8.79
N ALA A 331 -1.26 7.03 -9.40
CA ALA A 331 -1.44 6.90 -10.84
C ALA A 331 -0.29 7.59 -11.58
N ALA A 332 0.05 7.05 -12.75
CA ALA A 332 0.51 7.86 -13.86
C ALA A 332 -0.66 8.78 -14.29
N VAL A 333 -0.79 9.94 -13.63
CA VAL A 333 -1.94 10.84 -13.79
C VAL A 333 -1.93 11.49 -15.18
N ASP A 334 -2.62 10.88 -16.16
CA ASP A 334 -3.62 11.51 -17.06
C ASP A 334 -4.33 10.50 -18.00
N VAL A 335 -4.31 9.19 -17.72
CA VAL A 335 -4.80 8.20 -18.70
C VAL A 335 -5.87 7.31 -18.09
N VAL A 336 -7.12 7.77 -18.11
CA VAL A 336 -8.29 6.87 -18.12
C VAL A 336 -8.94 6.94 -19.49
N PRO A 337 -8.49 6.14 -20.49
CA PRO A 337 -9.12 6.09 -21.80
C PRO A 337 -10.51 5.46 -21.64
N GLY A 338 -11.55 6.14 -22.14
CA GLY A 338 -12.92 5.61 -22.17
C GLY A 338 -13.86 6.10 -21.07
N HIS A 339 -13.38 6.90 -20.12
CA HIS A 339 -14.22 7.52 -19.09
C HIS A 339 -14.24 9.04 -19.26
N GLU A 340 -15.08 9.54 -20.17
CA GLU A 340 -15.13 10.97 -20.56
C GLU A 340 -15.55 11.94 -19.42
N ARG A 341 -15.78 11.47 -18.20
CA ARG A 341 -16.34 12.28 -17.08
C ARG A 341 -15.83 11.85 -15.70
N ILE A 342 -14.52 11.94 -15.46
CA ILE A 342 -13.93 11.84 -14.11
C ILE A 342 -13.62 13.25 -13.62
N ASP A 343 -14.19 13.61 -12.46
CA ASP A 343 -14.05 14.96 -11.89
C ASP A 343 -12.79 15.10 -11.03
N ALA A 344 -12.35 14.00 -10.41
CA ALA A 344 -11.12 13.97 -9.63
C ALA A 344 -10.57 12.54 -9.52
N VAL A 345 -9.24 12.42 -9.48
CA VAL A 345 -8.55 11.19 -9.10
C VAL A 345 -7.81 11.44 -7.79
N ILE A 346 -8.01 10.58 -6.78
CA ILE A 346 -7.36 10.66 -5.48
C ILE A 346 -6.53 9.38 -5.28
N CYS A 347 -5.23 9.51 -5.09
CA CYS A 347 -4.38 8.35 -4.77
C CYS A 347 -4.22 8.26 -3.24
N LEU A 348 -4.54 7.10 -2.65
CA LEU A 348 -4.47 6.87 -1.19
C LEU A 348 -3.11 6.34 -0.71
N GLY A 349 -2.17 6.12 -1.63
CA GLY A 349 -0.80 5.70 -1.30
C GLY A 349 -0.01 6.75 -0.51
N PRO A 350 1.13 6.37 0.11
CA PRO A 350 2.02 7.34 0.73
C PRO A 350 2.32 8.44 -0.29
N PRO A 351 2.28 9.74 0.09
CA PRO A 351 2.57 10.81 -0.84
C PRO A 351 3.92 10.51 -1.47
N GLY A 352 3.95 10.36 -2.80
CA GLY A 352 5.21 10.27 -3.52
C GLY A 352 6.07 11.45 -3.07
N LEU A 353 7.37 11.20 -2.83
CA LEU A 353 8.36 12.22 -2.51
C LEU A 353 8.57 13.17 -3.72
N GLY A 354 7.52 13.90 -4.10
CA GLY A 354 7.35 14.49 -5.42
C GLY A 354 6.57 15.79 -5.37
N ARG A 355 7.05 16.72 -4.54
CA ARG A 355 7.11 18.18 -4.74
C ARG A 355 7.53 18.81 -3.42
N SER A 356 8.82 18.72 -3.12
CA SER A 356 9.45 19.78 -2.34
C SER A 356 9.22 21.08 -3.11
N ALA A 357 8.23 21.86 -2.67
CA ALA A 357 8.05 23.23 -3.11
C ALA A 357 9.39 23.94 -2.90
N GLY A 358 10.06 24.26 -4.00
CA GLY A 358 11.22 25.14 -4.00
C GLY A 358 10.78 26.51 -3.49
N ALA A 359 10.90 26.72 -2.19
CA ALA A 359 11.01 28.03 -1.59
C ALA A 359 12.38 28.07 -0.91
N VAL A 360 13.38 28.51 -1.68
CA VAL A 360 14.65 28.96 -1.15
C VAL A 360 14.36 30.17 -0.27
N ALA A 361 14.38 30.00 1.05
CA ALA A 361 14.52 31.10 1.99
C ALA A 361 16.01 31.30 2.27
N PRO A 362 16.56 32.53 2.17
CA PRO A 362 17.98 32.76 2.37
C PRO A 362 18.34 32.59 3.84
N ALA A 363 19.53 32.02 4.06
CA ALA A 363 20.13 31.80 5.37
C ALA A 363 20.34 33.12 6.13
N GLY A 364 19.97 33.13 7.40
CA GLY A 364 20.24 34.21 8.35
C GLY A 364 20.25 33.69 9.79
N THR A 365 21.47 33.44 10.27
CA THR A 365 22.03 33.51 11.64
C THR A 365 21.15 33.31 12.89
N ALA A 366 21.69 32.47 13.79
CA ALA A 366 21.25 32.13 15.15
C ALA A 366 21.11 33.32 16.12
N ASP A 367 20.17 33.25 17.08
CA ASP A 367 20.41 32.98 18.53
C ASP A 367 19.11 33.09 19.37
N GLY A 368 19.01 32.36 20.50
CA GLY A 368 18.23 32.77 21.68
C GLY A 368 16.82 32.16 21.99
N ALA A 369 16.81 31.25 22.98
CA ALA A 369 15.85 31.05 24.10
C ALA A 369 14.29 31.13 23.96
N LEU A 370 13.65 30.07 24.48
CA LEU A 370 12.37 29.97 25.21
C LEU A 370 11.30 31.07 25.04
N ALA A 371 10.12 30.69 24.53
CA ALA A 371 8.82 31.04 25.14
C ALA A 371 7.67 30.24 24.50
N ALA A 372 6.83 29.66 25.35
CA ALA A 372 5.48 29.27 25.00
C ALA A 372 4.69 30.48 24.47
N ARG A 373 4.01 30.33 23.33
CA ARG A 373 2.91 31.22 22.95
C ARG A 373 1.85 30.48 22.13
N SER A 374 0.70 30.32 22.78
CA SER A 374 -0.63 30.32 22.16
C SER A 374 -0.70 31.36 21.02
N VAL A 375 -1.20 30.92 19.86
CA VAL A 375 -1.77 31.81 18.84
C VAL A 375 -3.09 31.22 18.38
N THR A 376 -4.15 31.78 18.95
CA THR A 376 -5.48 31.87 18.33
C THR A 376 -5.36 32.56 16.96
N GLY A 377 -5.61 31.82 15.88
CA GLY A 377 -5.66 32.34 14.51
C GLY A 377 -7.09 32.27 13.95
N ARG A 378 -7.62 33.44 13.64
CA ARG A 378 -8.98 33.74 13.15
C ARG A 378 -9.13 33.29 11.68
N LEU A 379 -10.34 32.82 11.34
CA LEU A 379 -10.83 32.45 10.01
C LEU A 379 -10.62 33.55 8.95
N GLU A 380 -10.13 33.13 7.78
CA GLU A 380 -10.36 33.77 6.48
C GLU A 380 -10.96 32.73 5.51
N PRO A 381 -11.89 33.08 4.63
CA PRO A 381 -12.80 32.15 3.97
C PRO A 381 -12.36 31.85 2.53
N THR A 382 -11.54 30.84 2.33
CA THR A 382 -11.36 30.24 1.00
C THR A 382 -11.51 28.73 1.09
N GLY A 383 -12.66 28.24 0.59
CA GLY A 383 -13.09 26.84 0.66
C GLY A 383 -12.21 25.85 -0.09
N ARG A 384 -11.10 25.43 0.53
CA ARG A 384 -10.40 24.18 0.25
C ARG A 384 -10.03 23.53 1.58
N TYR A 385 -10.72 22.46 1.94
CA TYR A 385 -10.24 21.55 2.99
C TYR A 385 -9.27 20.56 2.34
N SER A 386 -8.04 20.51 2.86
CA SER A 386 -7.10 19.43 2.63
C SER A 386 -7.58 18.19 3.39
N TRP A 387 -7.74 17.07 2.69
CA TRP A 387 -7.77 15.77 3.35
C TRP A 387 -6.34 15.44 3.76
N GLU A 388 -6.01 15.56 5.04
CA GLU A 388 -4.79 14.96 5.56
C GLU A 388 -4.98 13.44 5.58
N PRO A 389 -4.07 12.67 4.95
CA PRO A 389 -4.10 11.22 5.07
C PRO A 389 -3.88 10.79 6.52
N LEU A 390 -4.67 9.83 7.00
CA LEU A 390 -4.62 9.22 8.35
C LEU A 390 -3.31 8.46 8.68
N TRP A 391 -2.26 8.61 7.87
CA TRP A 391 -1.02 7.84 7.97
C TRP A 391 -0.09 8.32 9.10
N ASP A 392 -0.10 9.61 9.45
CA ASP A 392 0.86 10.18 10.40
C ASP A 392 0.62 9.79 11.87
N GLU A 393 -0.59 9.39 12.25
CA GLU A 393 -0.88 8.96 13.63
C GLU A 393 -0.53 7.48 13.88
N CYS A 394 -0.44 6.64 12.83
CA CYS A 394 -0.14 5.21 12.98
C CYS A 394 1.37 4.91 13.06
N SER A 395 2.24 5.84 12.68
CA SER A 395 3.69 5.65 12.62
C SER A 395 4.45 6.00 13.91
N GLN A 396 3.76 6.49 14.95
CA GLN A 396 4.39 6.94 16.21
C GLN A 396 4.04 6.12 17.47
N VAL A 397 3.85 4.81 17.37
CA VAL A 397 3.79 3.96 18.58
C VAL A 397 5.18 3.44 18.93
N ARG A 398 5.92 4.22 19.74
CA ARG A 398 7.03 3.70 20.54
C ARG A 398 6.45 2.98 21.76
N THR A 399 6.52 1.65 21.81
CA THR A 399 6.29 0.91 23.05
C THR A 399 7.56 0.95 23.91
N PRO A 400 7.49 1.33 25.20
CA PRO A 400 8.55 1.01 26.15
C PRO A 400 8.51 -0.48 26.46
N LEU A 401 9.69 -1.10 26.45
CA LEU A 401 9.95 -2.43 26.99
C LEU A 401 9.85 -2.35 28.52
N GLU A 402 8.92 -3.06 29.15
CA GLU A 402 9.09 -3.50 30.55
C GLU A 402 8.16 -4.66 30.94
N GLY A 403 8.80 -5.78 31.29
CA GLY A 403 8.58 -6.70 32.42
C GLY A 403 7.19 -7.12 32.92
N SER A 404 7.03 -8.45 33.03
CA SER A 404 6.12 -9.22 33.91
C SER A 404 4.64 -9.27 33.47
N GLY A 405 3.89 -10.37 33.55
CA GLY A 405 4.08 -11.73 34.02
C GLY A 405 2.68 -12.38 34.14
N ARG A 406 2.61 -13.71 33.92
CA ARG A 406 1.52 -14.66 34.25
C ARG A 406 0.27 -14.76 33.33
N ASP A 407 0.26 -15.88 32.61
CA ASP A 407 -0.66 -17.04 32.67
C ASP A 407 -2.19 -16.94 32.44
N GLY A 408 -2.66 -17.90 31.61
CA GLY A 408 -4.06 -18.32 31.38
C GLY A 408 -4.62 -17.74 30.08
N TRP A 409 -5.16 -18.49 29.11
CA TRP A 409 -6.21 -19.51 29.25
C TRP A 409 -6.21 -20.55 28.13
N PHE A 410 -6.71 -21.73 28.49
CA PHE A 410 -6.93 -22.93 27.69
C PHE A 410 -7.91 -22.72 26.51
N VAL A 411 -7.64 -23.47 25.45
CA VAL A 411 -8.56 -23.77 24.35
C VAL A 411 -9.37 -24.99 24.74
N ASP A 412 -10.69 -24.92 24.63
CA ASP A 412 -11.50 -26.12 24.44
C ASP A 412 -12.27 -26.00 23.12
N ALA A 413 -12.23 -27.08 22.36
CA ALA A 413 -12.61 -27.17 20.97
C ALA A 413 -13.86 -28.04 20.83
N ALA A 414 -14.79 -27.57 19.99
CA ALA A 414 -15.72 -28.42 19.24
C ALA A 414 -15.87 -27.82 17.85
#